data_AF-A0A3L8BAM2-F1
#
_entry.id   AF-A0A3L8BAM2-F1
#
_cell.length_a   1.000
_cell.length_b   1.000
_cell.length_c   1.000
_cell.angle_alpha   90.00
_cell.angle_beta   90.00
_cell.angle_gamma   90.00
#
_symmetry.space_group_name_H-M   'P 1'
#
loop_
_entity.id
_entity.type
_entity.pdbx_description
1 polymer ?
#
loop_
_entity_poly.entity_id
_entity_poly.type
_entity_poly.pdbx_seq_one_letter_code
_entity_poly.pdbx_strand_id
1 'polypeptide(L)'
;MIYLIIGLAMLFILGPVFMLRPSARERRLARIRQRAMADHVVISPISLNKDKKFNALLQRNPHIDVYRWYRYQLVAREEQTGPSLKGDWLQRKTRDGNLVWETPDVKITAPAAVTQLIDTWQQQQTEDFLALELGPRSASIVWNERGDLAEVETLVENLKQLLAV
;
A
#
# COMPACT_ATOMS: atom_id res chain seq x y z
N MET A 1 50.04 21.40 9.57
CA MET A 1 49.69 21.28 8.13
C MET A 1 48.93 20.01 7.83
N ILE A 2 49.47 18.82 8.14
CA ILE A 2 48.80 17.52 7.93
C ILE A 2 47.40 17.42 8.58
N TYR A 3 47.23 17.86 9.82
CA TYR A 3 45.92 17.82 10.50
C TYR A 3 44.87 18.74 9.86
N LEU A 4 45.30 19.82 9.21
CA LEU A 4 44.42 20.77 8.53
C LEU A 4 43.89 20.17 7.21
N ILE A 5 44.75 19.45 6.49
CA ILE A 5 44.39 18.69 5.29
C ILE A 5 43.43 17.55 5.64
N ILE A 6 43.69 16.82 6.73
CA ILE A 6 42.81 15.73 7.20
C ILE A 6 41.42 16.28 7.60
N GLY A 7 41.38 17.40 8.33
CA GLY A 7 40.12 18.05 8.68
C GLY A 7 39.33 18.51 7.45
N LEU A 8 39.99 19.12 6.47
CA LEU A 8 39.36 19.56 5.22
C LEU A 8 38.83 18.38 4.39
N ALA A 9 39.60 17.29 4.34
CA ALA A 9 39.20 16.05 3.65
C ALA A 9 37.97 15.41 4.30
N MET A 10 37.92 15.33 5.64
CA MET A 10 36.73 14.83 6.35
C MET A 10 35.50 15.72 6.08
N LEU A 11 35.68 17.02 6.00
CA LEU A 11 34.59 17.98 5.74
C LEU A 11 34.03 17.84 4.32
N PHE A 12 34.88 17.55 3.34
CA PHE A 12 34.45 17.24 1.96
C PHE A 12 33.72 15.90 1.84
N ILE A 13 34.05 14.92 2.69
CA ILE A 13 33.39 13.61 2.70
C ILE A 13 32.05 13.66 3.45
N LEU A 14 32.01 14.31 4.62
CA LEU A 14 30.84 14.35 5.49
C LEU A 14 29.86 15.48 5.14
N GLY A 15 30.35 16.61 4.63
CA GLY A 15 29.54 17.79 4.30
C GLY A 15 28.36 17.49 3.36
N PRO A 16 28.55 16.76 2.25
CA PRO A 16 27.47 16.42 1.33
C PRO A 16 26.37 15.56 1.98
N VAL A 17 26.74 14.66 2.90
CA VAL A 17 25.80 13.78 3.60
C VAL A 17 24.92 14.57 4.56
N PHE A 18 25.49 15.53 5.29
CA PHE A 18 24.71 16.42 6.18
C PHE A 18 23.82 17.41 5.41
N MET A 19 24.11 17.69 4.15
CA MET A 19 23.27 18.54 3.30
C MET A 19 22.05 17.84 2.72
N LEU A 20 21.98 16.50 2.75
CA LEU A 20 20.82 15.74 2.32
C LEU A 20 19.72 15.75 3.40
N ARG A 21 19.09 16.92 3.59
CA ARG A 21 17.95 17.07 4.50
C ARG A 21 16.70 16.49 3.82
N PRO A 22 16.10 15.42 4.35
CA PRO A 22 14.90 14.83 3.74
C PRO A 22 13.76 15.84 3.75
N SER A 23 13.01 15.87 2.65
CA SER A 23 11.83 16.71 2.48
C SER A 23 10.72 16.35 3.47
N ALA A 24 9.78 17.26 3.72
CA ALA A 24 8.64 16.99 4.60
C ALA A 24 7.84 15.75 4.16
N ARG A 25 7.69 15.56 2.84
CA ARG A 25 7.03 14.40 2.24
C ARG A 25 7.78 13.11 2.50
N GLU A 26 9.09 13.07 2.27
CA GLU A 26 9.91 11.88 2.52
C GLU A 26 9.89 11.49 4.00
N ARG A 27 9.95 12.47 4.91
CA ARG A 27 9.79 12.19 6.35
C ARG A 27 8.42 11.61 6.67
N ARG A 28 7.35 12.13 6.07
CA ARG A 28 6.00 11.60 6.25
C ARG A 28 5.91 10.15 5.78
N LEU A 29 6.37 9.87 4.56
CA LEU A 29 6.37 8.52 3.99
C LEU A 29 7.23 7.56 4.81
N ALA A 30 8.41 8.00 5.28
CA ALA A 30 9.26 7.20 6.14
C ALA A 30 8.55 6.83 7.45
N ARG A 31 7.85 7.77 8.09
CA ARG A 31 7.07 7.49 9.32
C ARG A 31 5.94 6.49 9.09
N ILE A 32 5.16 6.69 8.03
CA ILE A 32 4.04 5.81 7.65
C ILE A 32 4.56 4.38 7.41
N ARG A 33 5.60 4.24 6.59
CA ARG A 33 6.19 2.94 6.26
C ARG A 33 6.83 2.27 7.47
N GLN A 34 7.55 3.04 8.30
CA GLN A 34 8.15 2.53 9.54
C GLN A 34 7.07 2.01 10.49
N ARG A 35 5.94 2.71 10.62
CA ARG A 35 4.82 2.28 11.46
C ARG A 35 4.22 0.96 10.96
N ALA A 36 3.97 0.82 9.66
CA ALA A 36 3.44 -0.40 9.09
C ALA A 36 4.43 -1.59 9.20
N MET A 37 5.72 -1.35 8.97
CA MET A 37 6.77 -2.35 9.15
C MET A 37 6.91 -2.83 10.60
N ALA A 38 6.61 -1.98 11.59
CA ALA A 38 6.59 -2.38 13.00
C ALA A 38 5.53 -3.46 13.29
N ASP A 39 4.46 -3.51 12.50
CA ASP A 39 3.45 -4.58 12.53
C ASP A 39 3.72 -5.69 11.50
N HIS A 40 4.97 -5.79 11.01
CA HIS A 40 5.41 -6.81 10.04
C HIS A 40 4.70 -6.75 8.68
N VAL A 41 4.15 -5.59 8.32
CA VAL A 41 3.60 -5.38 6.97
C VAL A 41 4.75 -5.19 5.98
N VAL A 42 4.76 -6.03 4.95
CA VAL A 42 5.69 -5.93 3.82
C VAL A 42 5.15 -4.89 2.84
N ILE A 43 5.97 -3.92 2.49
CA ILE A 43 5.60 -2.82 1.59
C ILE A 43 6.36 -2.99 0.29
N SER A 44 5.64 -3.18 -0.81
CA SER A 44 6.23 -3.38 -2.15
C SER A 44 5.69 -2.35 -3.14
N PRO A 45 6.54 -1.64 -3.90
CA PRO A 45 6.06 -0.75 -4.96
C PRO A 45 5.39 -1.57 -6.08
N ILE A 46 4.29 -1.04 -6.63
CA ILE A 46 3.58 -1.64 -7.76
C ILE A 46 3.76 -0.76 -8.98
N SER A 47 4.02 -1.40 -10.13
CA SER A 47 3.98 -0.73 -11.42
C SER A 47 2.71 -1.15 -12.16
N LEU A 48 1.74 -0.23 -12.23
CA LEU A 48 0.45 -0.51 -12.89
C LEU A 48 0.63 -0.86 -14.38
N ASN A 49 1.65 -0.33 -15.04
CA ASN A 49 1.93 -0.62 -16.45
C ASN A 49 2.54 -2.01 -16.67
N LYS A 50 3.38 -2.49 -15.75
CA LYS A 50 4.11 -3.76 -15.92
C LYS A 50 3.30 -4.96 -15.43
N ASP A 51 2.48 -4.77 -14.42
CA ASP A 51 1.64 -5.83 -13.90
C ASP A 51 0.43 -6.03 -14.82
N LYS A 52 0.26 -7.25 -15.37
CA LYS A 52 -0.81 -7.57 -16.31
C LYS A 52 -2.21 -7.32 -15.73
N LYS A 53 -2.42 -7.60 -14.44
CA LYS A 53 -3.72 -7.41 -13.75
C LYS A 53 -4.05 -5.92 -13.68
N PHE A 54 -3.10 -5.11 -13.21
CA PHE A 54 -3.30 -3.68 -13.05
C PHE A 54 -3.29 -2.92 -14.39
N ASN A 55 -2.56 -3.40 -15.40
CA ASN A 55 -2.57 -2.81 -16.74
C ASN A 55 -3.95 -2.95 -17.37
N ALA A 56 -4.58 -4.13 -17.27
CA ALA A 56 -5.95 -4.34 -17.73
C ALA A 56 -6.96 -3.44 -16.98
N LEU A 57 -6.74 -3.20 -15.68
CA LEU A 57 -7.55 -2.26 -14.90
C LEU A 57 -7.37 -0.80 -15.39
N LEU A 58 -6.13 -0.39 -15.65
CA LEU A 58 -5.78 0.96 -16.12
C LEU A 58 -6.38 1.25 -17.50
N GLN A 59 -6.35 0.28 -18.41
CA GLN A 59 -6.99 0.42 -19.74
C GLN A 59 -8.50 0.70 -19.62
N ARG A 60 -9.15 0.16 -18.59
CA ARG A 60 -10.58 0.40 -18.29
C ARG A 60 -10.81 1.67 -17.47
N ASN A 61 -9.78 2.19 -16.82
CA ASN A 61 -9.83 3.32 -15.90
C ASN A 61 -8.65 4.29 -16.13
N PRO A 62 -8.64 5.02 -17.26
CA PRO A 62 -7.50 5.86 -17.64
C PRO A 62 -7.27 7.08 -16.71
N HIS A 63 -8.17 7.35 -15.77
CA HIS A 63 -8.07 8.43 -14.80
C HIS A 63 -7.18 8.11 -13.60
N ILE A 64 -6.82 6.84 -13.39
CA ILE A 64 -5.98 6.40 -12.27
C ILE A 64 -4.54 6.85 -12.52
N ASP A 65 -3.94 7.54 -11.55
CA ASP A 65 -2.52 7.93 -11.62
C ASP A 65 -1.66 6.66 -11.71
N VAL A 66 -0.74 6.62 -12.66
CA VAL A 66 0.09 5.43 -12.92
C VAL A 66 1.15 5.23 -11.83
N TYR A 67 1.50 6.30 -11.11
CA TYR A 67 2.61 6.31 -10.16
C TYR A 67 2.12 6.26 -8.71
N ARG A 68 3.05 5.89 -7.80
CA ARG A 68 2.91 5.98 -6.33
C ARG A 68 1.95 4.97 -5.71
N TRP A 69 1.82 3.79 -6.31
CA TRP A 69 1.06 2.68 -5.73
C TRP A 69 1.96 1.70 -5.01
N TYR A 70 1.54 1.27 -3.83
CA TYR A 70 2.27 0.35 -2.98
C TYR A 70 1.35 -0.73 -2.45
N ARG A 71 1.81 -1.99 -2.48
CA ARG A 71 1.16 -3.12 -1.83
C ARG A 71 1.62 -3.16 -0.38
N TYR A 72 0.67 -3.03 0.53
CA TYR A 72 0.84 -3.29 1.96
C TYR A 72 0.32 -4.70 2.22
N GLN A 73 1.21 -5.64 2.49
CA GLN A 73 0.90 -7.06 2.65
C GLN A 73 1.24 -7.54 4.05
N LEU A 74 0.26 -8.17 4.71
CA LEU A 74 0.45 -8.89 5.96
C LEU A 74 0.40 -10.40 5.67
N VAL A 75 1.38 -11.14 6.17
CA VAL A 75 1.49 -12.60 5.99
C VAL A 75 1.30 -13.29 7.34
N ALA A 76 0.47 -14.32 7.37
CA ALA A 76 0.23 -15.13 8.56
C ALA A 76 1.52 -15.82 9.01
N ARG A 77 1.87 -15.63 10.29
CA ARG A 77 2.98 -16.31 10.95
C ARG A 77 2.74 -17.82 11.04
N GLU A 78 3.76 -18.60 11.35
CA GLU A 78 3.66 -20.07 11.43
C GLU A 78 2.50 -20.54 12.33
N GLU A 79 2.29 -19.86 13.46
CA GLU A 79 1.24 -20.17 14.44
C GLU A 79 -0.16 -19.62 14.06
N GLN A 80 -0.26 -18.83 13.00
CA GLN A 80 -1.50 -18.18 12.57
C GLN A 80 -2.10 -18.90 11.36
N THR A 81 -3.41 -19.13 11.42
CA THR A 81 -4.21 -19.47 10.26
C THR A 81 -4.40 -18.20 9.42
N GLY A 82 -4.17 -18.27 8.12
CA GLY A 82 -4.51 -17.18 7.20
C GLY A 82 -5.91 -17.37 6.60
N PRO A 83 -6.28 -16.50 5.64
CA PRO A 83 -7.64 -16.45 5.08
C PRO A 83 -8.15 -17.75 4.48
N SER A 84 -7.25 -18.71 4.18
CA SER A 84 -7.55 -20.01 3.57
C SER A 84 -8.31 -19.94 2.24
N LEU A 85 -8.51 -18.73 1.71
CA LEU A 85 -9.16 -18.40 0.45
C LEU A 85 -8.25 -17.49 -0.37
N LYS A 86 -8.47 -17.50 -1.68
CA LYS A 86 -7.83 -16.57 -2.59
C LYS A 86 -8.92 -15.71 -3.20
N GLY A 87 -8.81 -14.39 -3.12
CA GLY A 87 -9.78 -13.45 -3.68
C GLY A 87 -9.15 -12.11 -3.98
N ASP A 88 -9.62 -11.46 -5.02
CA ASP A 88 -9.11 -10.17 -5.47
C ASP A 88 -10.28 -9.23 -5.71
N TRP A 89 -10.22 -8.02 -5.17
CA TRP A 89 -11.21 -6.98 -5.39
C TRP A 89 -10.51 -5.73 -5.91
N LEU A 90 -10.98 -5.21 -7.03
CA LEU A 90 -10.38 -4.08 -7.72
C LEU A 90 -11.35 -2.91 -7.76
N GLN A 91 -10.82 -1.72 -7.51
CA GLN A 91 -11.59 -0.49 -7.65
C GLN A 91 -11.73 -0.11 -9.14
N ARG A 92 -12.95 0.26 -9.53
CA ARG A 92 -13.29 0.75 -10.86
C ARG A 92 -14.19 1.98 -10.74
N LYS A 93 -14.09 2.91 -11.69
CA LYS A 93 -15.04 4.02 -11.82
C LYS A 93 -16.13 3.67 -12.83
N THR A 94 -17.39 3.88 -12.47
CA THR A 94 -18.52 3.71 -13.38
C THR A 94 -18.57 4.85 -14.39
N ARG A 95 -19.41 4.71 -15.42
CA ARG A 95 -19.65 5.78 -16.40
C ARG A 95 -20.20 7.05 -15.74
N ASP A 96 -20.94 6.88 -14.65
CA ASP A 96 -21.53 7.96 -13.86
C ASP A 96 -20.52 8.61 -12.91
N GLY A 97 -19.28 8.14 -12.89
CA GLY A 97 -18.20 8.70 -12.07
C GLY A 97 -18.10 8.11 -10.66
N ASN A 98 -18.95 7.14 -10.29
CA ASN A 98 -18.91 6.52 -8.97
C ASN A 98 -17.86 5.40 -8.90
N LEU A 99 -17.12 5.35 -7.81
CA LEU A 99 -16.21 4.24 -7.51
C LEU A 99 -17.03 3.05 -7.03
N VAL A 100 -16.71 1.89 -7.61
CA VAL A 100 -17.27 0.58 -7.27
C VAL A 100 -16.15 -0.45 -7.19
N TRP A 101 -16.39 -1.51 -6.44
CA TRP A 101 -15.42 -2.61 -6.29
C TRP A 101 -15.94 -3.88 -6.96
N GLU A 102 -15.08 -4.54 -7.72
CA GLU A 102 -15.42 -5.75 -8.47
C GLU A 102 -14.42 -6.87 -8.20
N THR A 103 -14.92 -8.10 -8.08
CA THR A 103 -14.08 -9.30 -8.12
C THR A 103 -13.99 -9.80 -9.57
N PRO A 104 -12.78 -10.13 -10.08
CA PRO A 104 -12.65 -10.75 -11.40
C PRO A 104 -13.14 -12.20 -11.41
N ASP A 105 -13.28 -12.85 -10.24
CA ASP A 105 -13.81 -14.20 -10.12
C ASP A 105 -15.20 -14.17 -9.49
N VAL A 106 -16.20 -14.49 -10.31
CA VAL A 106 -17.63 -14.49 -9.95
C VAL A 106 -17.97 -15.62 -8.97
N LYS A 107 -17.11 -16.63 -8.83
CA LYS A 107 -17.34 -17.77 -7.93
C LYS A 107 -16.96 -17.48 -6.48
N ILE A 108 -16.26 -16.38 -6.22
CA ILE A 108 -15.80 -16.02 -4.89
C ILE A 108 -16.87 -15.18 -4.20
N THR A 109 -17.41 -15.68 -3.11
CA THR A 109 -18.20 -14.87 -2.19
C THR A 109 -17.24 -14.11 -1.27
N ALA A 110 -17.37 -12.79 -1.25
CA ALA A 110 -16.56 -11.95 -0.37
C ALA A 110 -16.88 -12.26 1.11
N PRO A 111 -15.86 -12.51 1.95
CA PRO A 111 -16.06 -12.63 3.38
C PRO A 111 -16.61 -11.33 3.98
N ALA A 112 -17.30 -11.44 5.12
CA ALA A 112 -17.96 -10.30 5.76
C ALA A 112 -17.01 -9.12 6.01
N ALA A 113 -15.78 -9.38 6.47
CA ALA A 113 -14.78 -8.34 6.71
C ALA A 113 -14.35 -7.61 5.41
N VAL A 114 -14.26 -8.34 4.30
CA VAL A 114 -13.96 -7.74 2.98
C VAL A 114 -15.13 -6.88 2.53
N THR A 115 -16.36 -7.38 2.62
CA THR A 115 -17.57 -6.64 2.23
C THR A 115 -17.72 -5.36 3.03
N GLN A 116 -17.57 -5.41 4.35
CA GLN A 116 -17.65 -4.23 5.23
C GLN A 116 -16.62 -3.16 4.85
N LEU A 117 -15.38 -3.57 4.57
CA LEU A 117 -14.31 -2.64 4.20
C LEU A 117 -14.56 -2.00 2.83
N ILE A 118 -14.95 -2.82 1.84
CA ILE A 118 -15.32 -2.34 0.50
C ILE A 118 -16.51 -1.39 0.56
N ASP A 119 -17.55 -1.72 1.32
CA ASP A 119 -18.74 -0.87 1.47
C ASP A 119 -18.37 0.48 2.08
N THR A 120 -17.48 0.48 3.07
CA THR A 120 -16.98 1.72 3.69
C THR A 120 -16.25 2.58 2.66
N TRP A 121 -15.31 2.01 1.90
CA TRP A 121 -14.59 2.74 0.87
C TRP A 121 -15.49 3.22 -0.27
N GLN A 122 -16.47 2.42 -0.64
CA GLN A 122 -17.45 2.77 -1.66
C GLN A 122 -18.38 3.90 -1.19
N GLN A 123 -18.84 3.89 0.06
CA GLN A 123 -19.62 4.99 0.62
C GLN A 123 -18.82 6.29 0.70
N GLN A 124 -17.54 6.20 1.06
CA GLN A 124 -16.64 7.35 1.13
C GLN A 124 -16.16 7.84 -0.23
N GLN A 125 -16.36 7.06 -1.30
CA GLN A 125 -15.84 7.34 -2.64
C GLN A 125 -14.33 7.67 -2.62
N THR A 126 -13.55 6.92 -1.82
CA THR A 126 -12.10 7.14 -1.70
C THR A 126 -11.33 6.60 -2.91
N GLU A 127 -10.51 7.45 -3.53
CA GLU A 127 -9.62 7.08 -4.66
C GLU A 127 -8.24 6.59 -4.18
N ASP A 128 -8.05 6.45 -2.86
CA ASP A 128 -6.72 6.16 -2.30
C ASP A 128 -6.36 4.67 -2.33
N PHE A 129 -7.36 3.81 -2.45
CA PHE A 129 -7.21 2.35 -2.48
C PHE A 129 -7.57 1.79 -3.85
N LEU A 130 -6.69 0.96 -4.42
CA LEU A 130 -6.87 0.40 -5.75
C LEU A 130 -7.31 -1.06 -5.74
N ALA A 131 -6.82 -1.82 -4.77
CA ALA A 131 -7.06 -3.25 -4.70
C ALA A 131 -7.01 -3.78 -3.27
N LEU A 132 -7.81 -4.82 -3.04
CA LEU A 132 -7.77 -5.68 -1.87
C LEU A 132 -7.50 -7.10 -2.38
N GLU A 133 -6.49 -7.76 -1.82
CA GLU A 133 -6.04 -9.09 -2.27
C GLU A 133 -5.95 -10.01 -1.05
N LEU A 134 -6.71 -11.09 -1.07
CA LEU A 134 -6.58 -12.19 -0.12
C LEU A 134 -5.89 -13.36 -0.81
N GLY A 135 -4.88 -13.89 -0.14
CA GLY A 135 -4.25 -15.17 -0.45
C GLY A 135 -4.41 -16.12 0.73
N PRO A 136 -4.14 -17.43 0.54
CA PRO A 136 -4.37 -18.44 1.57
C PRO A 136 -3.68 -18.15 2.91
N ARG A 137 -2.57 -17.40 2.89
CA ARG A 137 -1.78 -17.02 4.06
C ARG A 137 -1.51 -15.51 4.16
N SER A 138 -2.20 -14.67 3.40
CA SER A 138 -1.88 -13.24 3.38
C SER A 138 -3.07 -12.37 3.04
N ALA A 139 -3.12 -11.18 3.62
CA ALA A 139 -4.00 -10.10 3.21
C ALA A 139 -3.16 -8.93 2.68
N SER A 140 -3.60 -8.31 1.61
CA SER A 140 -2.93 -7.14 1.04
C SER A 140 -3.91 -6.06 0.63
N ILE A 141 -3.50 -4.81 0.81
CA ILE A 141 -4.20 -3.63 0.32
C ILE A 141 -3.23 -2.81 -0.53
N VAL A 142 -3.68 -2.36 -1.70
CA VAL A 142 -2.92 -1.48 -2.59
C VAL A 142 -3.35 -0.05 -2.36
N TRP A 143 -2.42 0.78 -1.89
CA TRP A 143 -2.67 2.15 -1.44
C TRP A 143 -1.67 3.13 -2.07
N ASN A 144 -2.11 4.37 -2.29
CA ASN A 144 -1.31 5.42 -2.92
C ASN A 144 -0.46 6.28 -1.94
N GLU A 145 -0.53 5.97 -0.64
CA GLU A 145 0.18 6.64 0.46
C GLU A 145 -0.09 8.16 0.56
N ARG A 146 -1.28 8.63 0.13
CA ARG A 146 -1.67 10.05 0.25
C ARG A 146 -1.97 10.47 1.69
N GLY A 147 -2.46 9.53 2.50
CA GLY A 147 -2.85 9.73 3.89
C GLY A 147 -1.75 10.00 4.90
N ASP A 148 -2.13 9.83 6.16
CA ASP A 148 -1.31 10.13 7.33
C ASP A 148 -0.99 8.89 8.18
N LEU A 149 -0.47 9.13 9.39
CA LEU A 149 -0.12 8.06 10.32
C LEU A 149 -1.36 7.33 10.86
N ALA A 150 -2.45 8.04 11.12
CA ALA A 150 -3.68 7.42 11.64
C ALA A 150 -4.33 6.52 10.58
N GLU A 151 -4.24 6.92 9.31
CA GLU A 151 -4.72 6.11 8.20
C GLU A 151 -3.91 4.82 8.04
N VAL A 152 -2.58 4.85 8.25
CA VAL A 152 -1.78 3.62 8.21
C VAL A 152 -2.08 2.69 9.37
N GLU A 153 -2.36 3.22 10.55
CA GLU A 153 -2.77 2.42 11.70
C GLU A 153 -4.10 1.72 11.43
N THR A 154 -5.06 2.45 10.86
CA THR A 154 -6.34 1.89 10.41
C THR A 154 -6.13 0.82 9.34
N LEU A 155 -5.25 1.06 8.36
CA LEU A 155 -4.90 0.11 7.31
C LEU A 155 -4.31 -1.18 7.89
N VAL A 156 -3.41 -1.06 8.87
CA VAL A 156 -2.80 -2.22 9.56
C VAL A 156 -3.86 -3.03 10.30
N GLU A 157 -4.77 -2.37 11.02
CA GLU A 157 -5.87 -3.08 11.71
C GLU A 157 -6.81 -3.78 10.73
N ASN A 158 -7.13 -3.14 9.60
CA ASN A 158 -7.88 -3.76 8.52
C ASN A 158 -7.16 -5.01 7.98
N LEU A 159 -5.85 -4.94 7.76
CA LEU A 159 -5.06 -6.10 7.32
C LEU A 159 -5.09 -7.25 8.34
N LYS A 160 -5.04 -6.96 9.64
CA LYS A 160 -5.14 -7.97 10.70
C LYS A 160 -6.51 -8.64 10.71
N GLN A 161 -7.59 -7.85 10.59
CA GLN A 161 -8.95 -8.38 10.49
C GLN A 161 -9.14 -9.27 9.26
N LEU A 162 -8.65 -8.81 8.11
CA LEU A 162 -8.70 -9.55 6.85
C LEU A 162 -7.90 -10.86 6.88
N LEU A 163 -6.81 -10.91 7.64
CA LEU A 163 -5.99 -12.11 7.78
C LEU A 163 -6.69 -13.20 8.60
N ALA A 164 -7.58 -12.82 9.52
CA ALA A 164 -8.26 -13.69 10.47
C ALA A 164 -9.60 -14.26 9.96
N VAL A 165 -9.96 -13.93 8.71
CA VAL A 165 -11.15 -14.41 8.00
C VAL A 165 -11.04 -15.90 7.67
#